data_AF-A0A9D8AF31-F1
#
_entry.id   AF-A0A9D8AF31-F1
#
_cell.length_a   1.000
_cell.length_b   1.000
_cell.length_c   1.000
_cell.angle_alpha   90.00
_cell.angle_beta   90.00
_cell.angle_gamma   90.00
#
_symmetry.space_group_name_H-M   'P 1'
#
loop_
_entity.id
_entity.type
_entity.pdbx_description
1 polymer ?
#
loop_
_entity_poly.entity_id
_entity_poly.type
_entity_poly.pdbx_seq_one_letter_code
_entity_poly.pdbx_strand_id
1 'polypeptide(L)'
;MKVIKTKLDGILILEPQVFGDERGFFLESHNEIRYSEIGINEKFVQDNISKSTRNVLRGLHYQVPPYAQGKLVQVIGGRVLDVAVDIRFGSPTYGEYVIVELSGENKKQLWIPPGFAHGFLAISDEAIFHYKCTASYHKESERIIAWNDPELNIRWGVENPSVSGKDILGLKFKDIVNNFTYIQKKQEIVTKISRKVLVTGGAGFIGSNFIKYWLKKYPEDKVVNLDALTYAGNLDNLESEKDNPNYRFVKGNILDEKLVDMLVKQVDLIVHFAAESHVDRSINDSGSFMKTNVEGTRVLLEAARRNGGVRFHHISTDEVFGHLSLEDEPFNENSNYAPRSPYSASKAASDHLVRSYHSTYNLPITISNCSNNYGPFQFPEKLHALLITNLIRGEKMPLYGDGKQIRDWLFVEDHCRAIDLIISKGKIGETYLVGGECEKTNLEIAQTITQLLFAAHLQVLDKALLRDTLLNNNDGKDVQSLKNILELIGKTDVMVVYVKDRPGHDRRYAINISKISKELGWKPLIGFEDGMKRTVEWYQHNQDWWKKIKSGEYQQYYEDQYGAK
;
A
#
# COMPACT_ATOMS: atom_id res chain seq x y z
N MET A 1 11.58 -15.66 -10.83
CA MET A 1 12.13 -16.84 -10.14
C MET A 1 10.98 -17.79 -9.86
N LYS A 2 11.15 -19.11 -10.08
CA LYS A 2 10.14 -20.10 -9.74
C LYS A 2 10.39 -20.64 -8.33
N VAL A 3 9.32 -20.75 -7.54
CA VAL A 3 9.38 -21.20 -6.14
C VAL A 3 8.66 -22.54 -6.03
N ILE A 4 9.33 -23.53 -5.45
CA ILE A 4 8.79 -24.87 -5.24
C ILE A 4 8.80 -25.14 -3.73
N LYS A 5 7.60 -25.34 -3.16
CA LYS A 5 7.45 -25.71 -1.75
C LYS A 5 7.83 -27.17 -1.55
N THR A 6 8.46 -27.49 -0.42
CA THR A 6 8.74 -28.88 -0.03
C THR A 6 7.70 -29.41 0.96
N LYS A 7 7.84 -30.68 1.36
CA LYS A 7 7.03 -31.25 2.44
C LYS A 7 7.30 -30.63 3.82
N LEU A 8 8.45 -29.97 4.00
CA LEU A 8 8.79 -29.29 5.26
C LEU A 8 8.39 -27.82 5.17
N ASP A 9 7.49 -27.40 6.06
CA ASP A 9 6.98 -26.04 6.11
C ASP A 9 8.10 -25.02 6.37
N GLY A 10 8.30 -24.08 5.43
CA GLY A 10 9.35 -23.06 5.47
C GLY A 10 10.56 -23.34 4.57
N ILE A 11 10.78 -24.59 4.14
CA ILE A 11 11.85 -24.92 3.18
C ILE A 11 11.35 -24.68 1.74
N LEU A 12 12.08 -23.86 0.99
CA LEU A 12 11.75 -23.51 -0.39
C LEU A 12 12.90 -23.86 -1.33
N ILE A 13 12.59 -24.52 -2.44
CA ILE A 13 13.51 -24.69 -3.57
C ILE A 13 13.26 -23.52 -4.53
N LEU A 14 14.31 -22.79 -4.86
CA LEU A 14 14.26 -21.62 -5.73
C LEU A 14 14.97 -21.94 -7.05
N GLU A 15 14.28 -21.66 -8.15
CA GLU A 15 14.79 -21.77 -9.52
C GLU A 15 14.95 -20.34 -10.08
N PRO A 16 16.16 -19.74 -9.93
CA PRO A 16 16.43 -18.39 -10.40
C PRO A 16 16.46 -18.32 -11.93
N GLN A 17 16.22 -17.12 -12.48
CA GLN A 17 16.24 -16.91 -13.93
C GLN A 17 17.69 -16.78 -14.42
N VAL A 18 18.07 -17.64 -15.35
CA VAL A 18 19.42 -17.67 -15.94
C VAL A 18 19.35 -17.06 -17.33
N PHE A 19 20.23 -16.10 -17.61
CA PHE A 19 20.38 -15.48 -18.92
C PHE A 19 21.69 -15.95 -19.53
N GLY A 20 21.65 -16.73 -20.60
CA GLY A 20 22.83 -17.30 -21.24
C GLY A 20 23.08 -16.73 -22.64
N ASP A 21 24.35 -16.60 -23.01
CA ASP A 21 24.84 -16.32 -24.35
C ASP A 21 26.16 -17.06 -24.61
N GLU A 22 26.79 -16.85 -25.77
CA GLU A 22 28.05 -17.50 -26.14
C GLU A 22 29.22 -17.24 -25.18
N ARG A 23 29.13 -16.23 -24.31
CA ARG A 23 30.16 -15.88 -23.31
C ARG A 23 29.97 -16.61 -21.99
N GLY A 24 28.81 -17.24 -21.78
CA GLY A 24 28.45 -17.93 -20.55
C GLY A 24 27.05 -17.59 -20.07
N PHE A 25 26.88 -17.37 -18.77
CA PHE A 25 25.57 -17.03 -18.20
C PHE A 25 25.68 -15.96 -17.11
N PHE A 26 24.61 -15.17 -17.00
CA PHE A 26 24.35 -14.25 -15.89
C PHE A 26 23.20 -14.80 -15.04
N LEU A 27 23.39 -14.71 -13.72
CA LEU A 27 22.40 -15.14 -12.73
C LEU A 27 22.37 -14.14 -11.56
N GLU A 28 21.22 -13.52 -11.33
CA GLU A 28 20.98 -12.78 -10.09
C GLU A 28 20.75 -13.78 -8.95
N SER A 29 21.80 -14.04 -8.18
CA SER A 29 21.75 -15.05 -7.09
C SER A 29 20.95 -14.59 -5.86
N HIS A 30 20.70 -13.29 -5.70
CA HIS A 30 19.89 -12.73 -4.60
C HIS A 30 19.40 -11.31 -4.92
N ASN A 31 18.15 -11.00 -4.57
CA ASN A 31 17.55 -9.66 -4.64
C ASN A 31 16.53 -9.50 -3.50
N GLU A 32 16.76 -8.53 -2.61
CA GLU A 32 15.99 -8.37 -1.36
C GLU A 32 14.49 -8.20 -1.60
N ILE A 33 14.10 -7.40 -2.61
CA ILE A 33 12.70 -7.13 -2.94
C ILE A 33 12.02 -8.42 -3.42
N ARG A 34 12.63 -9.13 -4.39
CA ARG A 34 12.07 -10.36 -4.96
C ARG A 34 11.97 -11.50 -3.96
N TYR A 35 12.91 -11.56 -3.02
CA TYR A 35 12.91 -12.57 -1.95
C TYR A 35 11.84 -12.25 -0.89
N SER A 36 11.63 -10.97 -0.59
CA SER A 36 10.55 -10.51 0.29
C SER A 36 9.16 -10.86 -0.26
N GLU A 37 8.96 -10.73 -1.59
CA GLU A 37 7.71 -11.10 -2.28
C GLU A 37 7.33 -12.58 -2.11
N ILE A 38 8.31 -13.46 -1.89
CA ILE A 38 8.10 -14.91 -1.68
C ILE A 38 8.14 -15.31 -0.19
N GLY A 39 8.19 -14.32 0.71
CA GLY A 39 8.13 -14.51 2.16
C GLY A 39 9.48 -14.73 2.84
N ILE A 40 10.60 -14.49 2.16
CA ILE A 40 11.95 -14.45 2.75
C ILE A 40 12.29 -12.98 3.00
N ASN A 41 11.98 -12.49 4.20
CA ASN A 41 12.14 -11.08 4.58
C ASN A 41 13.41 -10.84 5.42
N GLU A 42 14.19 -11.88 5.66
CA GLU A 42 15.37 -11.84 6.50
C GLU A 42 16.53 -11.16 5.79
N LYS A 43 17.27 -10.33 6.52
CA LYS A 43 18.51 -9.73 6.02
C LYS A 43 19.65 -10.73 6.08
N PHE A 44 20.32 -10.95 4.96
CA PHE A 44 21.56 -11.73 4.90
C PHE A 44 22.75 -10.90 5.35
N VAL A 45 23.52 -11.39 6.32
CA VAL A 45 24.62 -10.64 6.97
C VAL A 45 25.97 -11.34 6.89
N GLN A 46 26.01 -12.60 6.45
CA GLN A 46 27.25 -13.37 6.30
C GLN A 46 27.18 -14.25 5.06
N ASP A 47 28.29 -14.32 4.32
CA ASP A 47 28.48 -15.21 3.18
C ASP A 47 29.64 -16.17 3.41
N ASN A 48 29.47 -17.43 3.03
CA ASN A 48 30.49 -18.46 3.19
C ASN A 48 30.63 -19.29 1.90
N ILE A 49 31.83 -19.84 1.68
CA ILE A 49 32.11 -20.79 0.58
C ILE A 49 32.85 -21.98 1.16
N SER A 50 32.48 -23.19 0.72
CA SER A 50 33.22 -24.41 1.00
C SER A 50 33.46 -25.21 -0.28
N LYS A 51 34.61 -25.87 -0.35
CA LYS A 51 34.94 -26.86 -1.39
C LYS A 51 35.02 -28.23 -0.74
N SER A 52 34.40 -29.22 -1.38
CA SER A 52 34.36 -30.62 -0.92
C SER A 52 34.65 -31.55 -2.09
N THR A 53 35.34 -32.65 -1.83
CA THR A 53 35.53 -33.73 -2.81
C THR A 53 34.43 -34.78 -2.68
N ARG A 54 34.32 -35.68 -3.65
CA ARG A 54 33.35 -36.79 -3.64
C ARG A 54 33.36 -37.53 -2.29
N ASN A 55 32.17 -37.91 -1.83
CA ASN A 55 31.91 -38.63 -0.58
C ASN A 55 32.22 -37.86 0.70
N VAL A 56 32.57 -36.57 0.64
CA VAL A 56 32.63 -35.72 1.83
C VAL A 56 31.21 -35.34 2.24
N LEU A 57 30.85 -35.70 3.48
CA LEU A 57 29.61 -35.30 4.13
C LEU A 57 29.94 -34.21 5.16
N ARG A 58 29.24 -33.08 5.06
CA ARG A 58 29.21 -32.06 6.11
C ARG A 58 27.92 -32.26 6.89
N GLY A 59 28.04 -32.49 8.20
CA GLY A 59 26.97 -32.98 9.06
C GLY A 59 25.81 -32.00 9.23
N LEU A 60 24.87 -32.36 10.10
CA LEU A 60 23.64 -31.60 10.33
C LEU A 60 23.89 -30.48 11.34
N HIS A 61 24.14 -29.27 10.85
CA HIS A 61 24.54 -28.12 11.66
C HIS A 61 23.41 -27.11 11.78
N TYR A 62 23.26 -26.53 12.98
CA TYR A 62 22.40 -25.39 13.25
C TYR A 62 22.96 -24.52 14.38
N GLN A 63 22.44 -23.30 14.51
CA GLN A 63 22.76 -22.41 15.63
C GLN A 63 21.50 -22.11 16.42
N VAL A 64 21.60 -22.07 17.75
CA VAL A 64 20.46 -21.77 18.64
C VAL A 64 20.29 -20.26 18.88
N PRO A 65 19.08 -19.79 19.27
CA PRO A 65 18.85 -18.39 19.63
C PRO A 65 19.84 -17.89 20.72
N PRO A 66 20.23 -16.61 20.69
CA PRO A 66 19.77 -15.55 19.77
C PRO A 66 20.45 -15.54 18.40
N TYR A 67 21.42 -16.44 18.13
CA TYR A 67 22.23 -16.46 16.91
C TYR A 67 21.70 -17.45 15.85
N ALA A 68 20.41 -17.78 15.89
CA ALA A 68 19.82 -18.73 14.98
C ALA A 68 19.89 -18.24 13.52
N GLN A 69 20.35 -19.11 12.62
CA GLN A 69 20.58 -18.75 11.22
C GLN A 69 19.54 -19.38 10.30
N GLY A 70 18.98 -18.55 9.43
CA GLY A 70 18.47 -18.98 8.14
C GLY A 70 19.63 -19.03 7.14
N LYS A 71 19.56 -19.94 6.18
CA LYS A 71 20.57 -20.19 5.15
C LYS A 71 19.90 -20.20 3.77
N LEU A 72 20.41 -19.40 2.86
CA LEU A 72 20.16 -19.53 1.44
C LEU A 72 21.39 -20.18 0.80
N VAL A 73 21.22 -21.39 0.28
CA VAL A 73 22.34 -22.21 -0.19
C VAL A 73 22.25 -22.54 -1.66
N GLN A 74 23.41 -22.65 -2.32
CA GLN A 74 23.51 -23.03 -3.72
C GLN A 74 24.87 -23.69 -4.01
N VAL A 75 24.92 -24.50 -5.07
CA VAL A 75 26.17 -25.07 -5.59
C VAL A 75 26.57 -24.32 -6.85
N ILE A 76 27.77 -23.72 -6.82
CA ILE A 76 28.30 -22.93 -7.93
C ILE A 76 28.97 -23.84 -8.98
N GLY A 77 29.63 -24.90 -8.52
CA GLY A 77 30.28 -25.91 -9.36
C GLY A 77 30.17 -27.29 -8.72
N GLY A 78 30.00 -28.33 -9.54
CA GLY A 78 29.77 -29.69 -9.05
C GLY A 78 28.32 -29.98 -8.65
N ARG A 79 28.13 -31.03 -7.84
CA ARG A 79 26.83 -31.59 -7.43
C ARG A 79 26.87 -32.06 -5.98
N VAL A 80 25.80 -31.79 -5.25
CA VAL A 80 25.60 -32.27 -3.87
C VAL A 80 24.18 -32.79 -3.67
N LEU A 81 24.01 -33.69 -2.71
CA LEU A 81 22.73 -33.97 -2.07
C LEU A 81 22.63 -33.10 -0.82
N ASP A 82 21.80 -32.06 -0.87
CA ASP A 82 21.59 -31.12 0.23
C ASP A 82 20.41 -31.58 1.09
N VAL A 83 20.59 -31.56 2.41
CA VAL A 83 19.65 -32.13 3.38
C VAL A 83 19.29 -31.11 4.45
N ALA A 84 17.98 -30.94 4.67
CA ALA A 84 17.43 -30.18 5.78
C ALA A 84 16.49 -31.04 6.62
N VAL A 85 16.66 -31.00 7.95
CA VAL A 85 15.89 -31.76 8.95
C VAL A 85 15.13 -30.78 9.84
N ASP A 86 13.84 -31.02 10.04
CA ASP A 86 13.00 -30.19 10.90
C ASP A 86 13.25 -30.50 12.39
N ILE A 87 13.74 -29.50 13.13
CA ILE A 87 14.07 -29.63 14.55
C ILE A 87 13.17 -28.75 15.43
N ARG A 88 12.03 -28.29 14.92
CA ARG A 88 11.10 -27.41 15.63
C ARG A 88 10.10 -28.22 16.45
N PHE A 89 10.12 -28.07 17.77
CA PHE A 89 9.20 -28.76 18.68
C PHE A 89 7.74 -28.51 18.33
N GLY A 90 6.93 -29.57 18.23
CA GLY A 90 5.51 -29.44 17.86
C GLY A 90 5.24 -29.32 16.36
N SER A 91 6.27 -29.42 15.50
CA SER A 91 6.07 -29.51 14.05
C SER A 91 5.40 -30.83 13.68
N PRO A 92 4.41 -30.85 12.76
CA PRO A 92 3.86 -32.09 12.22
C PRO A 92 4.91 -32.88 11.44
N THR A 93 6.00 -32.23 11.02
CA THR A 93 7.14 -32.83 10.34
C THR A 93 8.39 -32.87 11.22
N TYR A 94 8.27 -32.80 12.56
CA TYR A 94 9.42 -32.88 13.46
C TYR A 94 10.21 -34.19 13.25
N GLY A 95 11.52 -34.10 12.99
CA GLY A 95 12.38 -35.25 12.66
C GLY A 95 12.31 -35.70 11.20
N GLU A 96 11.42 -35.15 10.38
CA GLU A 96 11.39 -35.40 8.95
C GLU A 96 12.47 -34.56 8.23
N TYR A 97 12.91 -35.07 7.08
CA TYR A 97 13.93 -34.41 6.25
C TYR A 97 13.53 -34.32 4.78
N VAL A 98 14.12 -33.37 4.07
CA VAL A 98 14.11 -33.28 2.60
C VAL A 98 15.52 -33.43 2.05
N ILE A 99 15.63 -34.02 0.87
CA ILE A 99 16.87 -34.10 0.09
C ILE A 99 16.64 -33.40 -1.23
N VAL A 100 17.54 -32.48 -1.58
CA VAL A 100 17.51 -31.74 -2.84
C VAL A 100 18.86 -31.83 -3.52
N GLU A 101 18.89 -32.26 -4.77
CA GLU A 101 20.12 -32.19 -5.54
C GLU A 101 20.37 -30.72 -5.97
N LEU A 102 21.46 -30.13 -5.49
CA LEU A 102 21.92 -28.81 -5.91
C LEU A 102 23.17 -28.98 -6.78
N SER A 103 23.21 -28.27 -7.90
CA SER A 103 24.37 -28.34 -8.78
C SER A 103 24.67 -27.02 -9.47
N GLY A 104 25.93 -26.88 -9.87
CA GLY A 104 26.35 -25.83 -10.78
C GLY A 104 25.64 -25.92 -12.13
N GLU A 105 24.94 -26.99 -12.47
CA GLU A 105 24.20 -27.11 -13.74
C GLU A 105 22.73 -26.68 -13.57
N ASN A 106 22.06 -27.16 -12.52
CA ASN A 106 20.64 -26.89 -12.29
C ASN A 106 20.38 -25.51 -11.67
N LYS A 107 21.42 -24.85 -11.13
CA LYS A 107 21.39 -23.52 -10.52
C LYS A 107 20.33 -23.34 -9.41
N LYS A 108 19.83 -24.44 -8.86
CA LYS A 108 18.82 -24.40 -7.80
C LYS A 108 19.44 -23.83 -6.54
N GLN A 109 18.60 -23.16 -5.77
CA GLN A 109 18.93 -22.70 -4.43
C GLN A 109 17.95 -23.34 -3.44
N LEU A 110 18.41 -23.57 -2.21
CA LEU A 110 17.55 -24.02 -1.11
C LEU A 110 17.52 -22.94 -0.03
N TRP A 111 16.32 -22.48 0.31
CA TRP A 111 16.10 -21.65 1.49
C TRP A 111 15.77 -22.52 2.69
N ILE A 112 16.53 -22.34 3.76
CA ILE A 112 16.45 -23.09 5.01
C ILE A 112 16.33 -22.08 6.16
N PRO A 113 15.13 -21.82 6.71
CA PRO A 113 15.00 -20.84 7.79
C PRO A 113 15.58 -21.38 9.12
N PRO A 114 15.69 -20.53 10.16
CA PRO A 114 16.02 -20.99 11.50
C PRO A 114 15.07 -22.11 11.97
N GLY A 115 15.59 -23.03 12.79
CA GLY A 115 14.84 -24.20 13.27
C GLY A 115 14.98 -25.45 12.41
N PHE A 116 15.93 -25.47 11.46
CA PHE A 116 16.29 -26.65 10.71
C PHE A 116 17.77 -26.99 10.90
N ALA A 117 18.09 -28.28 11.02
CA ALA A 117 19.47 -28.75 10.91
C ALA A 117 19.80 -29.01 9.45
N HIS A 118 20.97 -28.56 8.99
CA HIS A 118 21.35 -28.55 7.58
C HIS A 118 22.71 -29.19 7.35
N GLY A 119 22.81 -30.07 6.36
CA GLY A 119 24.06 -30.73 5.93
C GLY A 119 23.99 -31.15 4.46
N PHE A 120 25.09 -31.63 3.90
CA PHE A 120 25.11 -32.12 2.51
C PHE A 120 26.19 -33.18 2.28
N LEU A 121 25.98 -33.97 1.23
CA LEU A 121 26.97 -34.91 0.67
C LEU A 121 27.43 -34.44 -0.70
N ALA A 122 28.74 -34.30 -0.89
CA ALA A 122 29.32 -34.07 -2.21
C ALA A 122 29.30 -35.37 -3.05
N ILE A 123 28.63 -35.34 -4.20
CA ILE A 123 28.45 -36.52 -5.08
C ILE A 123 29.21 -36.42 -6.41
N SER A 124 29.84 -35.27 -6.68
CA SER A 124 30.82 -35.07 -7.75
C SER A 124 32.24 -35.01 -7.21
N ASP A 125 33.23 -35.12 -8.09
CA ASP A 125 34.66 -35.10 -7.71
C ASP A 125 35.05 -33.80 -7.00
N GLU A 126 34.40 -32.71 -7.37
CA GLU A 126 34.48 -31.42 -6.73
C GLU A 126 33.08 -30.82 -6.58
N ALA A 127 32.78 -30.22 -5.43
CA ALA A 127 31.59 -29.41 -5.19
C ALA A 127 31.96 -28.11 -4.48
N ILE A 128 31.60 -26.96 -5.08
CA ILE A 128 31.76 -25.61 -4.54
C ILE A 128 30.40 -25.14 -4.04
N PHE A 129 30.26 -25.09 -2.72
CA PHE A 129 29.00 -24.80 -2.04
C PHE A 129 29.05 -23.39 -1.44
N HIS A 130 28.01 -22.60 -1.68
CA HIS A 130 27.89 -21.22 -1.23
C HIS A 130 26.69 -21.06 -0.29
N TYR A 131 26.87 -20.28 0.78
CA TYR A 131 25.87 -20.03 1.82
C TYR A 131 25.74 -18.53 2.01
N LYS A 132 24.51 -18.02 2.02
CA LYS A 132 24.17 -16.74 2.66
C LYS A 132 23.44 -17.02 3.96
N CYS A 133 23.83 -16.37 5.06
CA CYS A 133 23.26 -16.57 6.38
C CYS A 133 22.61 -15.29 6.92
N THR A 134 21.51 -15.43 7.64
CA THR A 134 20.75 -14.29 8.22
C THR A 134 21.26 -13.80 9.57
N ALA A 135 22.23 -14.49 10.15
CA ALA A 135 22.92 -14.09 11.37
C ALA A 135 24.41 -14.43 11.28
N SER A 136 25.26 -13.77 12.06
CA SER A 136 26.68 -14.10 12.13
C SER A 136 26.93 -15.43 12.84
N TYR A 137 28.00 -16.13 12.47
CA TYR A 137 28.43 -17.35 13.14
C TYR A 137 28.88 -17.06 14.59
N HIS A 138 28.39 -17.87 15.53
CA HIS A 138 28.68 -17.80 16.95
C HIS A 138 28.97 -19.20 17.51
N LYS A 139 30.26 -19.50 17.72
CA LYS A 139 30.77 -20.84 18.07
C LYS A 139 30.02 -21.53 19.21
N GLU A 140 29.64 -20.82 20.27
CA GLU A 140 28.98 -21.43 21.43
C GLU A 140 27.50 -21.79 21.17
N SER A 141 26.91 -21.21 20.12
CA SER A 141 25.53 -21.51 19.72
C SER A 141 25.43 -22.65 18.71
N GLU A 142 26.57 -23.09 18.15
CA GLU A 142 26.65 -24.22 17.21
C GLU A 142 26.16 -25.51 17.89
N ARG A 143 25.31 -26.24 17.17
CA ARG A 143 24.85 -27.58 17.54
C ARG A 143 24.92 -28.47 16.31
N ILE A 144 25.22 -29.73 16.56
CA ILE A 144 25.46 -30.74 15.54
C ILE A 144 24.64 -31.97 15.90
N ILE A 145 23.85 -32.46 14.94
CA ILE A 145 23.15 -33.74 15.03
C ILE A 145 23.98 -34.79 14.31
N ALA A 146 24.05 -36.00 14.87
CA ALA A 146 24.71 -37.13 14.23
C ALA A 146 24.12 -37.36 12.84
N TRP A 147 24.97 -37.33 11.81
CA TRP A 147 24.54 -37.49 10.41
C TRP A 147 23.98 -38.90 10.13
N ASN A 148 24.43 -39.88 10.91
CA ASN A 148 24.02 -41.29 10.87
C ASN A 148 23.03 -41.63 11.99
N ASP A 149 22.28 -40.65 12.50
CA ASP A 149 21.29 -40.88 13.54
C ASP A 149 20.21 -41.88 13.05
N PRO A 150 19.95 -42.97 13.81
CA PRO A 150 19.02 -44.02 13.38
C PRO A 150 17.54 -43.59 13.44
N GLU A 151 17.18 -42.56 14.22
CA GLU A 151 15.81 -42.04 14.26
C GLU A 151 15.51 -41.20 13.03
N LEU A 152 16.47 -40.39 12.58
CA LEU A 152 16.34 -39.59 11.35
C LEU A 152 16.44 -40.44 10.07
N ASN A 153 17.23 -41.53 10.12
CA ASN A 153 17.38 -42.52 9.04
C ASN A 153 17.58 -41.90 7.63
N ILE A 154 18.43 -40.87 7.57
CA ILE A 154 18.64 -40.09 6.34
C ILE A 154 19.35 -40.96 5.28
N ARG A 155 18.76 -41.05 4.11
CA ARG A 155 19.33 -41.77 2.96
C ARG A 155 20.36 -40.92 2.23
N TRP A 156 21.59 -40.88 2.75
CA TRP A 156 22.71 -40.16 2.14
C TRP A 156 23.21 -40.78 0.82
N GLY A 157 22.93 -42.06 0.56
CA GLY A 157 23.37 -42.75 -0.67
C GLY A 157 24.83 -43.20 -0.64
N VAL A 158 25.47 -43.19 0.53
CA VAL A 158 26.83 -43.70 0.77
C VAL A 158 26.90 -44.32 2.16
N GLU A 159 27.62 -45.43 2.32
CA GLU A 159 27.74 -46.13 3.61
C GLU A 159 28.80 -45.50 4.52
N ASN A 160 29.95 -45.11 3.96
CA ASN A 160 31.11 -44.61 4.71
C ASN A 160 31.59 -43.26 4.15
N PRO A 161 30.85 -42.16 4.39
CA PRO A 161 31.28 -40.83 3.96
C PRO A 161 32.49 -40.34 4.78
N SER A 162 33.28 -39.46 4.17
CA SER A 162 34.32 -38.71 4.89
C SER A 162 33.66 -37.55 5.66
N VAL A 163 33.72 -37.60 6.98
CA VAL A 163 33.11 -36.62 7.89
C VAL A 163 34.16 -35.96 8.78
N SER A 164 33.89 -34.75 9.29
CA SER A 164 34.82 -34.09 10.21
C SER A 164 34.74 -34.66 11.63
N GLY A 165 35.77 -34.43 12.45
CA GLY A 165 35.75 -34.82 13.86
C GLY A 165 34.56 -34.24 14.64
N LYS A 166 34.11 -33.03 14.28
CA LYS A 166 32.91 -32.42 14.86
C LYS A 166 31.63 -33.16 14.48
N ASP A 167 31.52 -33.61 13.23
CA ASP A 167 30.35 -34.33 12.71
C ASP A 167 30.22 -35.73 13.34
N ILE A 168 31.35 -36.34 13.69
CA ILE A 168 31.41 -37.61 14.44
C ILE A 168 30.85 -37.45 15.85
N LEU A 169 31.05 -36.29 16.47
CA LEU A 169 30.62 -35.96 17.83
C LEU A 169 29.19 -35.38 17.89
N GLY A 170 28.44 -35.42 16.77
CA GLY A 170 27.06 -34.98 16.74
C GLY A 170 26.20 -35.69 17.79
N LEU A 171 25.28 -34.96 18.41
CA LEU A 171 24.34 -35.53 19.37
C LEU A 171 23.31 -36.40 18.64
N LYS A 172 22.80 -37.43 19.31
CA LYS A 172 21.64 -38.17 18.79
C LYS A 172 20.43 -37.25 18.75
N PHE A 173 19.52 -37.48 17.81
CA PHE A 173 18.37 -36.62 17.59
C PHE A 173 17.50 -36.47 18.86
N LYS A 174 17.21 -37.57 19.54
CA LYS A 174 16.50 -37.57 20.84
C LYS A 174 17.19 -36.80 21.97
N ASP A 175 18.51 -36.60 21.89
CA ASP A 175 19.32 -36.00 22.96
C ASP A 175 19.53 -34.50 22.72
N ILE A 176 19.02 -33.93 21.62
CA ILE A 176 19.12 -32.49 21.37
C ILE A 176 18.23 -31.70 22.34
N VAL A 177 18.77 -30.65 22.91
CA VAL A 177 17.95 -29.67 23.65
C VAL A 177 17.18 -28.85 22.62
N ASN A 178 15.85 -28.91 22.70
CA ASN A 178 15.01 -28.20 21.75
C ASN A 178 14.95 -26.71 22.08
N ASN A 179 15.42 -25.88 21.16
CA ASN A 179 15.48 -24.43 21.29
C ASN A 179 14.56 -23.73 20.27
N PHE A 180 13.77 -24.49 19.52
CA PHE A 180 12.89 -23.99 18.48
C PHE A 180 11.49 -24.54 18.70
N THR A 181 10.52 -23.66 18.89
CA THR A 181 9.12 -24.10 18.88
C THR A 181 8.58 -23.94 17.47
N TYR A 182 7.96 -24.99 16.94
CA TYR A 182 7.15 -24.88 15.74
C TYR A 182 5.93 -24.06 16.09
N ILE A 183 6.02 -22.79 15.76
CA ILE A 183 4.83 -22.01 15.55
C ILE A 183 4.34 -22.49 14.20
N GLN A 184 3.26 -23.27 14.18
CA GLN A 184 2.53 -23.50 12.95
C GLN A 184 2.27 -22.11 12.39
N LYS A 185 3.02 -21.74 11.34
CA LYS A 185 2.49 -20.80 10.39
C LYS A 185 1.24 -21.53 9.99
N LYS A 186 0.09 -21.10 10.52
CA LYS A 186 -1.17 -21.34 9.84
C LYS A 186 -0.78 -21.07 8.40
N GLN A 187 -0.75 -22.11 7.59
CA GLN A 187 -0.92 -21.96 6.16
C GLN A 187 -1.90 -20.80 6.07
N GLU A 188 -1.62 -19.75 5.32
CA GLU A 188 -2.66 -18.74 5.11
C GLU A 188 -3.82 -19.35 4.30
N ILE A 189 -4.31 -20.56 4.62
CA ILE A 189 -5.64 -20.62 5.21
C ILE A 189 -5.56 -20.00 6.63
N VAL A 190 -5.35 -18.68 6.67
CA VAL A 190 -6.39 -17.93 7.32
C VAL A 190 -7.61 -18.50 6.56
N THR A 191 -8.49 -19.25 7.22
CA THR A 191 -9.86 -18.79 7.10
C THR A 191 -9.71 -17.36 7.55
N LYS A 192 -9.37 -16.48 6.58
CA LYS A 192 -9.30 -15.05 6.72
C LYS A 192 -10.67 -14.88 7.27
N ILE A 193 -10.76 -14.70 8.59
CA ILE A 193 -12.05 -14.58 9.23
C ILE A 193 -12.61 -13.43 8.44
N SER A 194 -13.54 -13.77 7.54
CA SER A 194 -13.75 -12.98 6.34
C SER A 194 -14.18 -11.66 6.90
N ARG A 195 -13.33 -10.63 6.81
CA ARG A 195 -13.55 -9.48 7.69
C ARG A 195 -14.85 -8.88 7.25
N LYS A 196 -15.74 -8.68 8.20
CA LYS A 196 -16.95 -7.93 7.93
C LYS A 196 -16.61 -6.48 8.22
N VAL A 197 -16.55 -5.68 7.16
CA VAL A 197 -16.10 -4.29 7.20
C VAL A 197 -17.30 -3.39 6.99
N LEU A 198 -17.58 -2.51 7.94
CA LEU A 198 -18.48 -1.38 7.75
C LEU A 198 -17.68 -0.20 7.22
N VAL A 199 -17.92 0.18 5.98
CA VAL A 199 -17.41 1.42 5.39
C VAL A 199 -18.53 2.44 5.44
N THR A 200 -18.34 3.55 6.16
CA THR A 200 -19.30 4.66 6.12
C THR A 200 -18.84 5.69 5.09
N GLY A 201 -19.75 6.28 4.32
CA GLY A 201 -19.38 7.30 3.32
C GLY A 201 -18.73 6.68 2.07
N GLY A 202 -19.01 5.41 1.82
CA GLY A 202 -18.38 4.64 0.76
C GLY A 202 -18.86 5.01 -0.65
N ALA A 203 -19.97 5.74 -0.79
CA ALA A 203 -20.38 6.28 -2.09
C ALA A 203 -19.65 7.59 -2.45
N GLY A 204 -18.85 8.17 -1.53
CA GLY A 204 -18.03 9.35 -1.80
C GLY A 204 -16.73 9.05 -2.57
N PHE A 205 -15.90 10.06 -2.77
CA PHE A 205 -14.65 9.97 -3.54
C PHE A 205 -13.66 8.95 -2.95
N ILE A 206 -13.12 9.20 -1.75
CA ILE A 206 -12.10 8.32 -1.14
C ILE A 206 -12.73 6.98 -0.74
N GLY A 207 -13.94 7.01 -0.15
CA GLY A 207 -14.64 5.82 0.31
C GLY A 207 -14.90 4.79 -0.81
N SER A 208 -15.29 5.24 -2.00
CA SER A 208 -15.53 4.33 -3.12
C SER A 208 -14.24 3.72 -3.67
N ASN A 209 -13.17 4.50 -3.78
CA ASN A 209 -11.85 4.00 -4.13
C ASN A 209 -11.35 2.99 -3.10
N PHE A 210 -11.58 3.23 -1.80
CA PHE A 210 -11.22 2.29 -0.73
C PHE A 210 -12.00 0.98 -0.83
N ILE A 211 -13.31 1.03 -1.08
CA ILE A 211 -14.13 -0.19 -1.24
C ILE A 211 -13.62 -1.03 -2.42
N LYS A 212 -13.37 -0.40 -3.57
CA LYS A 212 -12.81 -1.10 -4.75
C LYS A 212 -11.44 -1.70 -4.45
N TYR A 213 -10.56 -0.93 -3.80
CA TYR A 213 -9.25 -1.39 -3.38
C TYR A 213 -9.38 -2.61 -2.45
N TRP A 214 -10.25 -2.52 -1.44
CA TRP A 214 -10.42 -3.54 -0.42
C TRP A 214 -10.97 -4.84 -1.00
N LEU A 215 -12.08 -4.77 -1.75
CA LEU A 215 -12.69 -5.95 -2.37
C LEU A 215 -11.75 -6.62 -3.39
N LYS A 216 -10.97 -5.83 -4.14
CA LYS A 216 -9.96 -6.38 -5.06
C LYS A 216 -8.82 -7.10 -4.32
N LYS A 217 -8.31 -6.52 -3.23
CA LYS A 217 -7.18 -7.09 -2.47
C LYS A 217 -7.61 -8.23 -1.56
N TYR A 218 -8.84 -8.18 -1.07
CA TYR A 218 -9.39 -9.09 -0.08
C TYR A 218 -10.74 -9.63 -0.56
N PRO A 219 -10.74 -10.49 -1.61
CA PRO A 219 -11.96 -10.95 -2.26
C PRO A 219 -12.90 -11.73 -1.34
N GLU A 220 -12.38 -12.30 -0.24
CA GLU A 220 -13.17 -13.03 0.75
C GLU A 220 -13.82 -12.12 1.82
N ASP A 221 -13.32 -10.89 2.02
CA ASP A 221 -13.87 -9.98 3.04
C ASP A 221 -15.22 -9.40 2.57
N LYS A 222 -16.16 -9.22 3.50
CA LYS A 222 -17.48 -8.64 3.22
C LYS A 222 -17.51 -7.16 3.57
N VAL A 223 -17.92 -6.32 2.64
CA VAL A 223 -18.05 -4.88 2.82
C VAL A 223 -19.51 -4.48 2.87
N VAL A 224 -19.91 -3.87 3.99
CA VAL A 224 -21.17 -3.14 4.12
C VAL A 224 -20.88 -1.65 3.95
N ASN A 225 -21.40 -1.05 2.89
CA ASN A 225 -21.29 0.40 2.65
C ASN A 225 -22.53 1.11 3.18
N LEU A 226 -22.37 1.87 4.27
CA LEU A 226 -23.40 2.76 4.81
C LEU A 226 -23.18 4.17 4.28
N ASP A 227 -24.10 4.67 3.46
CA ASP A 227 -24.03 6.02 2.92
C ASP A 227 -25.40 6.70 2.92
N ALA A 228 -25.43 7.99 3.26
CA ALA A 228 -26.65 8.78 3.25
C ALA A 228 -27.06 9.21 1.84
N LEU A 229 -26.15 9.12 0.86
CA LEU A 229 -26.29 9.66 -0.49
C LEU A 229 -26.65 11.14 -0.45
N THR A 230 -25.82 11.92 0.26
CA THR A 230 -25.87 13.39 0.18
C THR A 230 -25.40 13.86 -1.19
N TYR A 231 -25.26 15.18 -1.41
CA TYR A 231 -24.79 15.72 -2.70
C TYR A 231 -23.46 15.11 -3.18
N ALA A 232 -22.59 14.67 -2.27
CA ALA A 232 -21.28 14.10 -2.58
C ALA A 232 -21.29 12.57 -2.74
N GLY A 233 -22.40 11.89 -2.38
CA GLY A 233 -22.53 10.44 -2.49
C GLY A 233 -23.06 10.04 -3.86
N ASN A 234 -22.30 9.24 -4.60
CA ASN A 234 -22.68 8.78 -5.93
C ASN A 234 -22.51 7.27 -6.08
N LEU A 235 -23.61 6.54 -6.29
CA LEU A 235 -23.59 5.09 -6.48
C LEU A 235 -22.93 4.66 -7.81
N ASP A 236 -22.91 5.53 -8.83
CA ASP A 236 -22.18 5.26 -10.09
C ASP A 236 -20.69 5.02 -9.81
N ASN A 237 -20.16 5.51 -8.67
CA ASN A 237 -18.79 5.25 -8.24
C ASN A 237 -18.54 3.76 -8.01
N LEU A 238 -19.55 3.00 -7.60
CA LEU A 238 -19.47 1.59 -7.22
C LEU A 238 -20.25 0.67 -8.15
N GLU A 239 -20.60 1.14 -9.36
CA GLU A 239 -21.32 0.37 -10.37
C GLU A 239 -20.61 -0.97 -10.70
N SER A 240 -19.27 -0.97 -10.68
CA SER A 240 -18.47 -2.19 -10.89
C SER A 240 -18.64 -3.25 -9.79
N GLU A 241 -19.09 -2.85 -8.60
CA GLU A 241 -19.24 -3.72 -7.43
C GLU A 241 -20.69 -4.10 -7.13
N LYS A 242 -21.67 -3.61 -7.91
CA LYS A 242 -23.10 -3.80 -7.60
C LYS A 242 -23.51 -5.27 -7.48
N ASP A 243 -22.90 -6.13 -8.31
CA ASP A 243 -23.18 -7.57 -8.39
C ASP A 243 -22.14 -8.40 -7.61
N ASN A 244 -21.22 -7.75 -6.89
CA ASN A 244 -20.21 -8.43 -6.10
C ASN A 244 -20.89 -9.04 -4.85
N PRO A 245 -20.86 -10.37 -4.65
CA PRO A 245 -21.56 -11.03 -3.54
C PRO A 245 -21.03 -10.65 -2.16
N ASN A 246 -19.82 -10.06 -2.11
CA ASN A 246 -19.18 -9.60 -0.89
C ASN A 246 -19.35 -8.10 -0.66
N TYR A 247 -20.09 -7.40 -1.51
CA TYR A 247 -20.46 -6.00 -1.33
C TYR A 247 -21.96 -5.87 -1.02
N ARG A 248 -22.30 -5.07 -0.02
CA ARG A 248 -23.69 -4.71 0.29
C ARG A 248 -23.82 -3.22 0.55
N PHE A 249 -24.66 -2.55 -0.22
CA PHE A 249 -25.02 -1.17 0.02
C PHE A 249 -26.19 -1.05 1.02
N VAL A 250 -26.10 -0.07 1.92
CA VAL A 250 -27.16 0.33 2.85
C VAL A 250 -27.32 1.84 2.78
N LYS A 251 -28.45 2.31 2.25
CA LYS A 251 -28.80 3.72 2.31
C LYS A 251 -29.24 4.09 3.72
N GLY A 252 -28.53 5.00 4.36
CA GLY A 252 -28.84 5.42 5.73
C GLY A 252 -27.87 6.46 6.27
N ASN A 253 -28.26 7.12 7.36
CA ASN A 253 -27.45 8.16 7.99
C ASN A 253 -26.75 7.61 9.24
N ILE A 254 -25.49 7.99 9.45
CA ILE A 254 -24.71 7.64 10.65
C ILE A 254 -25.28 8.23 11.94
N LEU A 255 -26.24 9.17 11.86
CA LEU A 255 -27.01 9.69 12.97
C LEU A 255 -28.15 8.76 13.43
N ASP A 256 -28.53 7.77 12.63
CA ASP A 256 -29.53 6.78 13.03
C ASP A 256 -28.89 5.74 13.96
N GLU A 257 -28.97 5.99 15.26
CA GLU A 257 -28.37 5.13 16.28
C GLU A 257 -28.83 3.67 16.18
N LYS A 258 -30.10 3.42 15.81
CA LYS A 258 -30.65 2.07 15.71
C LYS A 258 -30.08 1.33 14.51
N LEU A 259 -30.03 2.00 13.36
CA LEU A 259 -29.43 1.45 12.16
C LEU A 259 -27.95 1.17 12.37
N VAL A 260 -27.21 2.15 12.91
CA VAL A 260 -25.77 2.02 13.16
C VAL A 260 -25.49 0.87 14.13
N ASP A 261 -26.20 0.79 15.26
CA ASP A 261 -26.01 -0.32 16.22
C ASP A 261 -26.28 -1.69 15.58
N MET A 262 -27.35 -1.81 14.77
CA MET A 262 -27.68 -3.04 14.05
C MET A 262 -26.61 -3.46 13.04
N LEU A 263 -25.98 -2.50 12.35
CA LEU A 263 -24.89 -2.77 11.41
C LEU A 263 -23.58 -3.11 12.13
N VAL A 264 -23.25 -2.36 13.18
CA VAL A 264 -22.00 -2.52 13.94
C VAL A 264 -21.93 -3.91 14.62
N LYS A 265 -23.07 -4.45 15.09
CA LYS A 265 -23.18 -5.83 15.62
C LYS A 265 -22.68 -6.93 14.68
N GLN A 266 -22.63 -6.64 13.37
CA GLN A 266 -22.35 -7.64 12.34
C GLN A 266 -20.95 -7.49 11.75
N VAL A 267 -20.13 -6.54 12.22
CA VAL A 267 -18.82 -6.23 11.64
C VAL A 267 -17.69 -6.32 12.66
N ASP A 268 -16.49 -6.59 12.16
CA ASP A 268 -15.26 -6.66 12.96
C ASP A 268 -14.43 -5.36 12.84
N LEU A 269 -14.71 -4.57 11.81
CA LEU A 269 -13.96 -3.38 11.45
C LEU A 269 -14.91 -2.28 10.94
N ILE A 270 -14.74 -1.07 11.46
CA ILE A 270 -15.34 0.16 10.93
C ILE A 270 -14.25 0.99 10.28
N VAL A 271 -14.47 1.42 9.04
CA VAL A 271 -13.62 2.37 8.32
C VAL A 271 -14.47 3.61 8.03
N HIS A 272 -14.23 4.67 8.82
CA HIS A 272 -15.15 5.81 8.90
C HIS A 272 -14.71 6.97 7.99
N PHE A 273 -15.26 7.04 6.77
CA PHE A 273 -15.08 8.18 5.84
C PHE A 273 -16.23 9.19 5.85
N ALA A 274 -17.43 8.81 6.29
CA ALA A 274 -18.63 9.65 6.19
C ALA A 274 -18.43 10.99 6.90
N ALA A 275 -18.49 12.07 6.13
CA ALA A 275 -18.35 13.43 6.62
C ALA A 275 -18.91 14.41 5.59
N GLU A 276 -19.37 15.56 6.08
CA GLU A 276 -19.44 16.77 5.26
C GLU A 276 -18.03 17.35 5.11
N SER A 277 -17.58 17.58 3.87
CA SER A 277 -16.14 17.78 3.56
C SER A 277 -15.80 19.06 2.78
N HIS A 278 -16.79 19.87 2.39
CA HIS A 278 -16.54 21.06 1.58
C HIS A 278 -16.40 22.32 2.43
N VAL A 279 -15.18 22.86 2.52
CA VAL A 279 -14.89 24.06 3.33
C VAL A 279 -15.84 25.22 2.99
N ASP A 280 -16.08 25.53 1.71
CA ASP A 280 -16.98 26.64 1.35
C ASP A 280 -18.43 26.41 1.80
N ARG A 281 -18.90 25.15 1.82
CA ARG A 281 -20.25 24.84 2.31
C ARG A 281 -20.31 25.02 3.83
N SER A 282 -19.23 24.69 4.54
CA SER A 282 -19.14 24.83 6.00
C SER A 282 -19.19 26.27 6.49
N ILE A 283 -18.75 27.22 5.66
CA ILE A 283 -18.82 28.67 5.95
C ILE A 283 -20.28 29.14 5.91
N ASN A 284 -21.09 28.57 5.01
CA ASN A 284 -22.51 28.93 4.84
C ASN A 284 -23.43 28.17 5.80
N ASP A 285 -23.16 26.89 6.06
CA ASP A 285 -23.90 26.05 7.02
C ASP A 285 -22.93 25.19 7.84
N SER A 286 -22.57 25.66 9.02
CA SER A 286 -21.72 24.90 9.95
C SER A 286 -22.49 23.82 10.73
N GLY A 287 -23.82 23.90 10.78
CA GLY A 287 -24.66 23.02 11.59
C GLY A 287 -24.69 21.59 11.07
N SER A 288 -24.76 21.41 9.75
CA SER A 288 -24.66 20.09 9.12
C SER A 288 -23.31 19.40 9.38
N PHE A 289 -22.21 20.16 9.38
CA PHE A 289 -20.87 19.65 9.67
C PHE A 289 -20.74 19.17 11.11
N MET A 290 -21.27 19.93 12.09
CA MET A 290 -21.27 19.48 13.49
C MET A 290 -22.10 18.20 13.68
N LYS A 291 -23.28 18.14 13.08
CA LYS A 291 -24.14 16.95 13.16
C LYS A 291 -23.45 15.74 12.54
N THR A 292 -23.05 15.80 11.28
CA THR A 292 -22.48 14.63 10.60
C THR A 292 -21.11 14.26 11.17
N ASN A 293 -20.19 15.23 11.28
CA ASN A 293 -18.79 14.91 11.57
C ASN A 293 -18.55 14.64 13.05
N VAL A 294 -19.23 15.35 13.96
CA VAL A 294 -19.03 15.18 15.42
C VAL A 294 -20.03 14.19 15.98
N GLU A 295 -21.32 14.50 15.86
CA GLU A 295 -22.38 13.66 16.44
C GLU A 295 -22.47 12.30 15.74
N GLY A 296 -22.33 12.25 14.40
CA GLY A 296 -22.26 10.99 13.65
C GLY A 296 -21.08 10.11 14.06
N THR A 297 -19.90 10.72 14.29
CA THR A 297 -18.73 9.99 14.82
C THR A 297 -19.03 9.44 16.22
N ARG A 298 -19.65 10.23 17.10
CA ARG A 298 -20.05 9.80 18.46
C ARG A 298 -21.00 8.59 18.40
N VAL A 299 -21.98 8.58 17.50
CA VAL A 299 -22.93 7.46 17.33
C VAL A 299 -22.19 6.17 16.94
N LEU A 300 -21.27 6.25 15.98
CA LEU A 300 -20.47 5.09 15.56
C LEU A 300 -19.55 4.58 16.68
N LEU A 301 -18.90 5.49 17.41
CA LEU A 301 -18.04 5.16 18.55
C LEU A 301 -18.83 4.49 19.69
N GLU A 302 -20.01 5.01 20.02
CA GLU A 302 -20.90 4.39 21.01
C GLU A 302 -21.35 3.00 20.58
N ALA A 303 -21.74 2.82 19.31
CA ALA A 303 -22.11 1.52 18.79
C ALA A 303 -20.93 0.53 18.84
N ALA A 304 -19.72 0.96 18.47
CA ALA A 304 -18.52 0.12 18.54
C ALA A 304 -18.19 -0.28 19.99
N ARG A 305 -18.29 0.68 20.93
CA ARG A 305 -18.07 0.46 22.36
C ARG A 305 -19.07 -0.53 22.96
N ARG A 306 -20.36 -0.38 22.66
CA ARG A 306 -21.44 -1.25 23.20
C ARG A 306 -21.32 -2.69 22.71
N ASN A 307 -20.97 -2.89 21.44
CA ASN A 307 -20.94 -4.20 20.83
C ASN A 307 -19.61 -4.94 21.05
N GLY A 308 -18.51 -4.22 21.26
CA GLY A 308 -17.19 -4.81 21.53
C GLY A 308 -16.64 -5.61 20.35
N GLY A 309 -15.35 -5.96 20.40
CA GLY A 309 -14.70 -6.75 19.33
C GLY A 309 -14.56 -6.04 17.97
N VAL A 310 -14.90 -4.75 17.89
CA VAL A 310 -14.84 -3.95 16.66
C VAL A 310 -13.61 -3.05 16.67
N ARG A 311 -12.77 -3.16 15.63
CA ARG A 311 -11.71 -2.18 15.34
C ARG A 311 -12.30 -0.95 14.66
N PHE A 312 -11.85 0.24 15.06
CA PHE A 312 -12.34 1.50 14.50
C PHE A 312 -11.21 2.30 13.83
N HIS A 313 -11.24 2.43 12.52
CA HIS A 313 -10.32 3.32 11.81
C HIS A 313 -11.00 4.62 11.42
N HIS A 314 -10.51 5.74 11.95
CA HIS A 314 -11.02 7.08 11.66
C HIS A 314 -10.19 7.76 10.57
N ILE A 315 -10.85 8.24 9.52
CA ILE A 315 -10.21 9.02 8.48
C ILE A 315 -10.44 10.49 8.76
N SER A 316 -9.35 11.23 8.88
CA SER A 316 -9.31 12.66 9.15
C SER A 316 -8.38 13.37 8.18
N THR A 317 -8.10 14.65 8.43
CA THR A 317 -7.46 15.56 7.49
C THR A 317 -6.30 16.29 8.15
N ASP A 318 -5.33 16.74 7.37
CA ASP A 318 -4.27 17.68 7.78
C ASP A 318 -4.80 19.06 8.21
N GLU A 319 -5.92 19.51 7.66
CA GLU A 319 -6.54 20.81 7.99
C GLU A 319 -6.84 21.00 9.49
N VAL A 320 -6.86 19.92 10.27
CA VAL A 320 -7.03 19.99 11.74
C VAL A 320 -5.85 20.68 12.43
N PHE A 321 -4.66 20.64 11.84
CA PHE A 321 -3.45 21.26 12.36
C PHE A 321 -3.37 22.76 12.03
N GLY A 322 -4.29 23.26 11.20
CA GLY A 322 -4.34 24.66 10.83
C GLY A 322 -3.32 25.03 9.77
N HIS A 323 -2.63 26.13 9.96
CA HIS A 323 -1.88 26.83 8.94
C HIS A 323 -0.36 26.68 9.10
N LEU A 324 0.36 26.44 7.98
CA LEU A 324 1.81 26.61 7.90
C LEU A 324 2.18 27.86 7.11
N SER A 325 3.18 28.59 7.59
CA SER A 325 3.97 29.56 6.84
C SER A 325 4.85 28.83 5.82
N LEU A 326 5.52 29.58 4.93
CA LEU A 326 6.39 28.97 3.90
C LEU A 326 7.64 28.33 4.50
N GLU A 327 8.07 28.84 5.66
CA GLU A 327 9.28 28.44 6.38
C GLU A 327 9.02 27.38 7.45
N ASP A 328 7.74 27.12 7.79
CA ASP A 328 7.39 26.18 8.85
C ASP A 328 7.65 24.73 8.43
N GLU A 329 8.04 23.89 9.39
CA GLU A 329 8.18 22.46 9.15
C GLU A 329 6.84 21.79 8.82
N PRO A 330 6.80 20.77 7.95
CA PRO A 330 5.58 20.03 7.66
C PRO A 330 4.95 19.41 8.92
N PHE A 331 3.62 19.29 8.91
CA PHE A 331 2.87 18.70 10.02
C PHE A 331 3.34 17.28 10.33
N ASN A 332 3.44 16.96 11.62
CA ASN A 332 3.72 15.63 12.12
C ASN A 332 2.72 15.25 13.21
N GLU A 333 2.79 14.03 13.75
CA GLU A 333 1.84 13.56 14.75
C GLU A 333 1.84 14.35 16.07
N ASN A 334 2.88 15.17 16.33
CA ASN A 334 2.98 16.05 17.49
C ASN A 334 2.52 17.49 17.20
N SER A 335 2.14 17.81 15.96
CA SER A 335 1.59 19.11 15.61
C SER A 335 0.29 19.37 16.38
N ASN A 336 0.17 20.56 16.97
CA ASN A 336 -1.03 20.95 17.71
C ASN A 336 -2.21 21.15 16.75
N TYR A 337 -3.41 20.80 17.21
CA TYR A 337 -4.64 21.12 16.50
C TYR A 337 -4.89 22.64 16.56
N ALA A 338 -5.11 23.26 15.40
CA ALA A 338 -5.40 24.69 15.27
C ALA A 338 -6.35 24.97 14.08
N PRO A 339 -7.51 24.30 14.01
CA PRO A 339 -8.40 24.38 12.84
C PRO A 339 -8.95 25.79 12.61
N ARG A 340 -9.04 26.20 11.33
CA ARG A 340 -9.44 27.57 10.93
C ARG A 340 -10.75 27.67 10.14
N SER A 341 -11.45 26.55 9.95
CA SER A 341 -12.78 26.52 9.32
C SER A 341 -13.77 25.68 10.14
N PRO A 342 -15.09 25.88 9.98
CA PRO A 342 -16.08 25.00 10.62
C PRO A 342 -15.90 23.52 10.23
N TYR A 343 -15.50 23.25 8.98
CA TYR A 343 -15.13 21.90 8.54
C TYR A 343 -13.96 21.34 9.37
N SER A 344 -12.79 22.00 9.36
CA SER A 344 -11.62 21.45 10.05
C SER A 344 -11.79 21.42 11.57
N ALA A 345 -12.58 22.33 12.15
CA ALA A 345 -12.96 22.30 13.55
C ALA A 345 -13.83 21.08 13.89
N SER A 346 -14.78 20.73 13.01
CA SER A 346 -15.60 19.53 13.18
C SER A 346 -14.76 18.23 13.11
N LYS A 347 -13.76 18.18 12.23
CA LYS A 347 -12.83 17.05 12.11
C LYS A 347 -11.87 16.96 13.29
N ALA A 348 -11.39 18.10 13.78
CA ALA A 348 -10.61 18.16 15.02
C ALA A 348 -11.42 17.62 16.22
N ALA A 349 -12.68 18.03 16.33
CA ALA A 349 -13.58 17.54 17.38
C ALA A 349 -13.83 16.02 17.26
N SER A 350 -14.01 15.49 16.04
CA SER A 350 -14.14 14.04 15.84
C SER A 350 -12.86 13.28 16.22
N ASP A 351 -11.66 13.80 15.89
CA ASP A 351 -10.40 13.19 16.30
C ASP A 351 -10.27 13.10 17.83
N HIS A 352 -10.63 14.19 18.54
CA HIS A 352 -10.62 14.20 20.01
C HIS A 352 -11.60 13.19 20.61
N LEU A 353 -12.80 13.02 20.04
CA LEU A 353 -13.74 11.98 20.46
C LEU A 353 -13.16 10.58 20.24
N VAL A 354 -12.59 10.29 19.07
CA VAL A 354 -12.01 8.96 18.79
C VAL A 354 -10.89 8.63 19.78
N ARG A 355 -10.01 9.60 20.07
CA ARG A 355 -8.93 9.42 21.07
C ARG A 355 -9.47 9.20 22.48
N SER A 356 -10.47 9.99 22.90
CA SER A 356 -11.03 9.85 24.24
C SER A 356 -11.69 8.48 24.43
N TYR A 357 -12.34 7.95 23.40
CA TYR A 357 -12.94 6.61 23.47
C TYR A 357 -11.90 5.50 23.63
N HIS A 358 -10.72 5.64 23.03
CA HIS A 358 -9.61 4.73 23.31
C HIS A 358 -9.08 4.91 24.73
N SER A 359 -8.79 6.14 25.16
CA SER A 359 -8.23 6.39 26.49
C SER A 359 -9.18 6.00 27.64
N THR A 360 -10.49 6.17 27.45
CA THR A 360 -11.51 5.92 28.48
C THR A 360 -12.04 4.49 28.43
N TYR A 361 -12.25 3.92 27.25
CA TYR A 361 -12.92 2.62 27.09
C TYR A 361 -12.05 1.54 26.45
N ASN A 362 -10.79 1.84 26.16
CA ASN A 362 -9.85 0.94 25.46
C ASN A 362 -10.40 0.44 24.12
N LEU A 363 -11.23 1.24 23.44
CA LEU A 363 -11.74 0.93 22.11
C LEU A 363 -10.56 0.86 21.13
N PRO A 364 -10.41 -0.21 20.32
CA PRO A 364 -9.24 -0.36 19.46
C PRO A 364 -9.35 0.54 18.23
N ILE A 365 -8.83 1.76 18.37
CA ILE A 365 -8.87 2.79 17.33
C ILE A 365 -7.54 2.95 16.60
N THR A 366 -7.57 3.49 15.39
CA THR A 366 -6.45 4.21 14.77
C THR A 366 -7.00 5.41 14.00
N ILE A 367 -6.18 6.46 13.84
CA ILE A 367 -6.55 7.66 13.06
C ILE A 367 -5.54 7.88 11.93
N SER A 368 -6.01 8.22 10.74
CA SER A 368 -5.16 8.77 9.66
C SER A 368 -5.52 10.22 9.37
N ASN A 369 -4.55 11.13 9.44
CA ASN A 369 -4.70 12.51 8.97
C ASN A 369 -3.97 12.62 7.62
N CYS A 370 -4.71 12.69 6.52
CA CYS A 370 -4.10 12.71 5.19
C CYS A 370 -4.04 14.12 4.58
N SER A 371 -3.16 14.29 3.60
CA SER A 371 -3.11 15.50 2.77
C SER A 371 -4.21 15.48 1.71
N ASN A 372 -4.23 16.51 0.85
CA ASN A 372 -5.26 16.65 -0.17
C ASN A 372 -5.21 15.49 -1.17
N ASN A 373 -6.33 14.78 -1.27
CA ASN A 373 -6.46 13.65 -2.19
C ASN A 373 -6.88 14.14 -3.59
N TYR A 374 -6.39 13.44 -4.62
CA TYR A 374 -6.84 13.62 -6.01
C TYR A 374 -6.85 12.28 -6.77
N GLY A 375 -7.66 12.19 -7.83
CA GLY A 375 -7.81 10.95 -8.60
C GLY A 375 -9.21 10.68 -9.16
N PRO A 376 -9.44 9.44 -9.64
CA PRO A 376 -10.74 8.96 -10.14
C PRO A 376 -11.89 9.14 -9.14
N PHE A 377 -13.08 9.48 -9.64
CA PHE A 377 -14.31 9.68 -8.83
C PHE A 377 -14.30 10.92 -7.90
N GLN A 378 -13.34 11.83 -8.04
CA GLN A 378 -13.38 13.09 -7.28
C GLN A 378 -14.53 13.98 -7.77
N PHE A 379 -15.32 14.53 -6.84
CA PHE A 379 -16.48 15.35 -7.20
C PHE A 379 -16.02 16.65 -7.91
N PRO A 380 -16.66 17.09 -9.01
CA PRO A 380 -16.23 18.23 -9.84
C PRO A 380 -16.43 19.61 -9.19
N GLU A 381 -16.45 19.70 -7.86
CA GLU A 381 -16.35 20.95 -7.10
C GLU A 381 -14.92 21.16 -6.54
N LYS A 382 -14.10 20.10 -6.49
CA LYS A 382 -12.72 20.14 -5.99
C LYS A 382 -11.76 20.54 -7.11
N LEU A 383 -10.68 21.26 -6.76
CA LEU A 383 -9.73 21.89 -7.70
C LEU A 383 -9.44 21.04 -8.94
N HIS A 384 -8.84 19.85 -8.80
CA HIS A 384 -8.47 19.01 -9.94
C HIS A 384 -9.66 18.67 -10.85
N ALA A 385 -10.70 18.05 -10.29
CA ALA A 385 -11.89 17.64 -11.04
C ALA A 385 -12.61 18.83 -11.70
N LEU A 386 -12.69 19.95 -11.00
CA LEU A 386 -13.25 21.20 -11.50
C LEU A 386 -12.47 21.70 -12.72
N LEU A 387 -11.16 21.88 -12.57
CA LEU A 387 -10.30 22.40 -13.64
C LEU A 387 -10.28 21.47 -14.87
N ILE A 388 -10.16 20.17 -14.66
CA ILE A 388 -10.15 19.18 -15.75
C ILE A 388 -11.48 19.22 -16.52
N THR A 389 -12.62 19.15 -15.82
CA THR A 389 -13.93 19.11 -16.48
C THR A 389 -14.29 20.44 -17.14
N ASN A 390 -13.92 21.59 -16.54
CA ASN A 390 -14.08 22.90 -17.16
C ASN A 390 -13.26 22.99 -18.44
N LEU A 391 -11.98 22.61 -18.40
CA LEU A 391 -11.11 22.71 -19.57
C LEU A 391 -11.57 21.79 -20.71
N ILE A 392 -12.04 20.56 -20.39
CA ILE A 392 -12.67 19.67 -21.37
C ILE A 392 -13.92 20.30 -22.01
N ARG A 393 -14.69 21.11 -21.26
CA ARG A 393 -15.87 21.84 -21.75
C ARG A 393 -15.53 23.17 -22.43
N GLY A 394 -14.27 23.57 -22.50
CA GLY A 394 -13.85 24.88 -23.00
C GLY A 394 -14.20 26.05 -22.07
N GLU A 395 -14.45 25.77 -20.79
CA GLU A 395 -14.80 26.73 -19.76
C GLU A 395 -13.54 27.30 -19.07
N LYS A 396 -13.70 28.39 -18.31
CA LYS A 396 -12.63 29.02 -17.55
C LYS A 396 -12.23 28.20 -16.32
N MET A 397 -11.01 28.39 -15.85
CA MET A 397 -10.39 27.76 -14.69
C MET A 397 -10.38 28.73 -13.50
N PRO A 398 -11.37 28.69 -12.60
CA PRO A 398 -11.41 29.58 -11.44
C PRO A 398 -10.30 29.22 -10.44
N LEU A 399 -9.45 30.18 -10.08
CA LEU A 399 -8.46 30.05 -9.01
C LEU A 399 -8.72 31.09 -7.91
N TYR A 400 -8.77 30.65 -6.66
CA TYR A 400 -8.98 31.54 -5.52
C TYR A 400 -7.75 32.42 -5.22
N GLY A 401 -7.98 33.71 -5.04
CA GLY A 401 -6.94 34.67 -4.65
C GLY A 401 -5.87 34.82 -5.71
N ASP A 402 -4.60 34.63 -5.34
CA ASP A 402 -3.46 34.66 -6.25
C ASP A 402 -3.09 33.28 -6.84
N GLY A 403 -3.83 32.22 -6.48
CA GLY A 403 -3.55 30.84 -6.88
C GLY A 403 -2.25 30.26 -6.30
N LYS A 404 -1.56 30.96 -5.38
CA LYS A 404 -0.27 30.53 -4.82
C LYS A 404 -0.39 29.78 -3.49
N GLN A 405 -1.61 29.41 -3.09
CA GLN A 405 -1.79 28.51 -1.94
C GLN A 405 -1.22 27.13 -2.29
N ILE A 406 -0.44 26.57 -1.36
CA ILE A 406 0.30 25.32 -1.48
C ILE A 406 -0.46 24.21 -0.77
N ARG A 407 -0.55 23.05 -1.41
CA ARG A 407 -1.07 21.83 -0.80
C ARG A 407 -0.11 20.68 -1.05
N ASP A 408 -0.11 19.71 -0.14
CA ASP A 408 0.48 18.40 -0.35
C ASP A 408 -0.54 17.50 -1.06
N TRP A 409 -0.15 16.92 -2.19
CA TRP A 409 -1.05 16.13 -3.04
C TRP A 409 -0.77 14.64 -2.98
N LEU A 410 -1.75 13.89 -2.47
CA LEU A 410 -1.72 12.43 -2.36
C LEU A 410 -2.67 11.78 -3.37
N PHE A 411 -2.17 10.85 -4.17
CA PHE A 411 -3.03 10.10 -5.09
C PHE A 411 -3.93 9.14 -4.31
N VAL A 412 -5.22 9.08 -4.65
CA VAL A 412 -6.25 8.38 -3.86
C VAL A 412 -5.97 6.88 -3.64
N GLU A 413 -5.34 6.19 -4.60
CA GLU A 413 -4.96 4.78 -4.44
C GLU A 413 -3.84 4.60 -3.39
N ASP A 414 -2.92 5.55 -3.29
CA ASP A 414 -1.87 5.52 -2.27
C ASP A 414 -2.43 5.79 -0.88
N HIS A 415 -3.45 6.65 -0.76
CA HIS A 415 -4.20 6.81 0.47
C HIS A 415 -4.90 5.50 0.88
N CYS A 416 -5.56 4.81 -0.06
CA CYS A 416 -6.19 3.51 0.21
C CYS A 416 -5.17 2.47 0.70
N ARG A 417 -3.97 2.43 0.09
CA ARG A 417 -2.85 1.59 0.57
C ARG A 417 -2.40 1.96 1.97
N ALA A 418 -2.36 3.25 2.31
CA ALA A 418 -1.99 3.72 3.65
C ALA A 418 -2.99 3.25 4.69
N ILE A 419 -4.29 3.45 4.42
CA ILE A 419 -5.39 3.03 5.29
C ILE A 419 -5.33 1.53 5.57
N ASP A 420 -5.18 0.71 4.53
CA ASP A 420 -5.04 -0.74 4.70
C ASP A 420 -3.80 -1.12 5.52
N LEU A 421 -2.67 -0.44 5.33
CA LEU A 421 -1.47 -0.70 6.11
C LEU A 421 -1.63 -0.30 7.58
N ILE A 422 -2.30 0.82 7.85
CA ILE A 422 -2.64 1.26 9.21
C ILE A 422 -3.61 0.27 9.87
N ILE A 423 -4.62 -0.22 9.13
CA ILE A 423 -5.57 -1.22 9.63
C ILE A 423 -4.89 -2.57 9.88
N SER A 424 -3.89 -2.96 9.09
CA SER A 424 -3.24 -4.26 9.24
C SER A 424 -2.11 -4.25 10.28
N LYS A 425 -1.31 -3.18 10.31
CA LYS A 425 -0.05 -3.12 11.08
C LYS A 425 0.04 -1.92 12.04
N GLY A 426 -0.82 -0.91 11.87
CA GLY A 426 -0.84 0.27 12.74
C GLY A 426 -1.13 -0.09 14.19
N LYS A 427 -0.37 0.53 15.10
CA LYS A 427 -0.52 0.35 16.53
C LYS A 427 -1.82 0.98 17.02
N ILE A 428 -2.57 0.24 17.83
CA ILE A 428 -3.84 0.70 18.40
C ILE A 428 -3.62 1.94 19.28
N GLY A 429 -4.54 2.91 19.18
CA GLY A 429 -4.49 4.19 19.88
C GLY A 429 -3.68 5.27 19.17
N GLU A 430 -2.94 4.91 18.11
CA GLU A 430 -2.04 5.83 17.42
C GLU A 430 -2.68 6.57 16.24
N THR A 431 -1.96 7.61 15.83
CA THR A 431 -2.21 8.36 14.59
C THR A 431 -1.04 8.23 13.64
N TYR A 432 -1.37 8.25 12.36
CA TYR A 432 -0.43 8.23 11.27
C TYR A 432 -0.80 9.35 10.28
N LEU A 433 0.14 10.26 10.02
CA LEU A 433 -0.04 11.22 8.95
C LEU A 433 0.32 10.60 7.60
N VAL A 434 -0.46 10.92 6.57
CA VAL A 434 -0.36 10.32 5.23
C VAL A 434 -0.32 11.41 4.17
N GLY A 435 0.84 11.62 3.55
CA GLY A 435 1.06 12.65 2.53
C GLY A 435 1.70 12.10 1.27
N GLY A 436 1.62 12.86 0.18
CA GLY A 436 2.27 12.52 -1.09
C GLY A 436 3.72 13.02 -1.20
N GLU A 437 4.21 13.77 -0.20
CA GLU A 437 5.49 14.48 -0.26
C GLU A 437 5.58 15.37 -1.51
N CYS A 438 4.44 15.97 -1.90
CA CYS A 438 4.31 16.75 -3.13
C CYS A 438 3.60 18.08 -2.88
N GLU A 439 4.38 19.09 -2.50
CA GLU A 439 3.91 20.45 -2.32
C GLU A 439 3.81 21.17 -3.67
N LYS A 440 2.59 21.57 -4.05
CA LYS A 440 2.33 22.35 -5.27
C LYS A 440 1.34 23.47 -5.02
N THR A 441 1.57 24.60 -5.68
CA THR A 441 0.62 25.71 -5.71
C THR A 441 -0.60 25.35 -6.57
N ASN A 442 -1.76 25.95 -6.27
CA ASN A 442 -2.96 25.78 -7.10
C ASN A 442 -2.73 26.20 -8.56
N LEU A 443 -1.87 27.20 -8.81
CA LEU A 443 -1.49 27.63 -10.15
C LEU A 443 -0.65 26.58 -10.88
N GLU A 444 0.32 25.95 -10.22
CA GLU A 444 1.08 24.84 -10.81
C GLU A 444 0.15 23.69 -11.20
N ILE A 445 -0.84 23.36 -10.36
CA ILE A 445 -1.85 22.33 -10.69
C ILE A 445 -2.60 22.70 -11.99
N ALA A 446 -3.07 23.94 -12.09
CA ALA A 446 -3.77 24.41 -13.29
C ALA A 446 -2.88 24.33 -14.54
N GLN A 447 -1.60 24.68 -14.42
CA GLN A 447 -0.62 24.58 -15.50
C GLN A 447 -0.38 23.13 -15.92
N THR A 448 -0.18 22.21 -14.97
CA THR A 448 0.01 20.77 -15.25
C THR A 448 -1.21 20.16 -15.94
N ILE A 449 -2.43 20.44 -15.44
CA ILE A 449 -3.67 19.96 -16.07
C ILE A 449 -3.79 20.45 -17.51
N THR A 450 -3.47 21.73 -17.73
CA THR A 450 -3.49 22.36 -19.04
C THR A 450 -2.52 21.66 -19.99
N GLN A 451 -1.28 21.46 -19.57
CA GLN A 451 -0.26 20.76 -20.34
C GLN A 451 -0.69 19.33 -20.71
N LEU A 452 -1.23 18.57 -19.76
CA LEU A 452 -1.67 17.19 -19.98
C LEU A 452 -2.82 17.09 -20.99
N LEU A 453 -3.84 17.96 -20.87
CA LEU A 453 -4.97 17.97 -21.79
C LEU A 453 -4.58 18.41 -23.21
N PHE A 454 -3.68 19.38 -23.36
CA PHE A 454 -3.17 19.80 -24.67
C PHE A 454 -2.24 18.75 -25.30
N ALA A 455 -1.37 18.12 -24.52
CA ALA A 455 -0.50 17.04 -25.00
C ALA A 455 -1.30 15.86 -25.55
N ALA A 456 -2.41 15.50 -24.89
CA ALA A 456 -3.34 14.48 -25.39
C ALA A 456 -3.97 14.89 -26.73
N HIS A 457 -4.35 16.16 -26.90
CA HIS A 457 -4.92 16.67 -28.16
C HIS A 457 -3.90 16.66 -29.32
N LEU A 458 -2.62 16.94 -29.03
CA LEU A 458 -1.52 16.87 -30.01
C LEU A 458 -1.16 15.44 -30.43
N GLN A 459 -1.46 14.43 -29.61
CA GLN A 459 -1.28 13.02 -30.00
C GLN A 459 -2.38 12.51 -30.95
N VAL A 460 -3.57 13.12 -30.88
CA VAL A 460 -4.71 12.81 -31.76
C VAL A 460 -4.59 13.52 -33.11
N LEU A 461 -3.93 14.69 -33.15
CA LEU A 461 -3.53 15.34 -34.39
C LEU A 461 -2.42 14.50 -35.04
N ASP A 462 -2.78 13.76 -36.09
CA ASP A 462 -1.89 12.87 -36.84
C ASP A 462 -0.53 13.56 -37.11
N LYS A 463 0.56 12.97 -36.61
CA LYS A 463 1.93 13.45 -36.84
C LYS A 463 2.24 13.52 -38.34
N ALA A 464 1.58 12.71 -39.19
CA ALA A 464 1.69 12.81 -40.64
C ALA A 464 1.04 14.11 -41.15
N LEU A 465 -0.17 14.45 -40.70
CA LEU A 465 -0.85 15.70 -41.06
C LEU A 465 -0.07 16.92 -40.57
N LEU A 466 0.46 16.90 -39.35
CA LEU A 466 1.29 17.99 -38.81
C LEU A 466 2.58 18.18 -39.64
N ARG A 467 3.21 17.08 -40.06
CA ARG A 467 4.47 17.10 -40.82
C ARG A 467 4.26 17.53 -42.28
N ASP A 468 3.17 17.10 -42.92
CA ASP A 468 2.79 17.57 -44.26
C ASP A 468 2.39 19.05 -44.24
N THR A 469 1.65 19.49 -43.21
CA THR A 469 1.25 20.90 -43.08
C THR A 469 2.46 21.82 -42.86
N LEU A 470 3.47 21.35 -42.10
CA LEU A 470 4.71 22.09 -41.85
C LEU A 470 5.69 22.11 -43.04
N LEU A 471 5.63 21.11 -43.92
CA LEU A 471 6.57 20.98 -45.04
C LEU A 471 6.00 21.47 -46.38
N ASN A 472 4.67 21.50 -46.58
CA ASN A 472 4.08 21.63 -47.92
C ASN A 472 3.07 22.78 -48.15
N ASN A 473 2.73 23.65 -47.17
CA ASN A 473 1.73 24.71 -47.39
C ASN A 473 2.23 26.15 -47.21
N ASN A 474 2.19 26.91 -48.31
CA ASN A 474 2.34 28.37 -48.38
C ASN A 474 1.01 29.13 -48.20
N ASP A 475 -0.10 28.44 -47.91
CA ASP A 475 -1.41 29.08 -47.70
C ASP A 475 -1.69 29.28 -46.20
N GLY A 476 -1.67 30.55 -45.79
CA GLY A 476 -1.62 31.05 -44.41
C GLY A 476 -2.84 30.81 -43.51
N LYS A 477 -3.65 29.76 -43.72
CA LYS A 477 -4.76 29.40 -42.81
C LYS A 477 -4.41 28.30 -41.81
N ASP A 478 -3.60 27.30 -42.19
CA ASP A 478 -3.30 26.16 -41.30
C ASP A 478 -2.09 26.40 -40.38
N VAL A 479 -1.12 27.21 -40.83
CA VAL A 479 -0.05 27.74 -39.98
C VAL A 479 -0.60 28.68 -38.91
N GLN A 480 -1.70 29.39 -39.19
CA GLN A 480 -2.38 30.23 -38.22
C GLN A 480 -3.09 29.39 -37.15
N SER A 481 -3.66 28.23 -37.50
CA SER A 481 -4.26 27.29 -36.54
C SER A 481 -3.22 26.68 -35.60
N LEU A 482 -2.04 26.30 -36.11
CA LEU A 482 -0.90 25.83 -35.31
C LEU A 482 -0.28 26.95 -34.45
N LYS A 483 -0.14 28.17 -34.97
CA LYS A 483 0.23 29.35 -34.17
C LYS A 483 -0.83 29.69 -33.13
N ASN A 484 -2.11 29.51 -33.41
CA ASN A 484 -3.19 29.69 -32.44
C ASN A 484 -3.15 28.61 -31.35
N ILE A 485 -2.78 27.36 -31.68
CA ILE A 485 -2.58 26.28 -30.71
C ILE A 485 -1.33 26.52 -29.86
N LEU A 486 -0.22 26.96 -30.45
CA LEU A 486 1.01 27.32 -29.72
C LEU A 486 0.83 28.62 -28.91
N GLU A 487 0.05 29.59 -29.39
CA GLU A 487 -0.43 30.72 -28.60
C GLU A 487 -1.37 30.24 -27.49
N LEU A 488 -2.26 29.27 -27.73
CA LEU A 488 -3.15 28.70 -26.71
C LEU A 488 -2.37 27.98 -25.60
N ILE A 489 -1.29 27.29 -25.95
CA ILE A 489 -0.31 26.71 -25.02
C ILE A 489 0.43 27.82 -24.26
N GLY A 490 0.70 28.96 -24.91
CA GLY A 490 1.16 30.19 -24.26
C GLY A 490 0.09 31.00 -23.52
N LYS A 491 -1.18 30.55 -23.54
CA LYS A 491 -2.36 31.21 -22.97
C LYS A 491 -3.01 30.38 -21.86
N THR A 492 -2.22 29.61 -21.09
CA THR A 492 -2.65 29.16 -19.76
C THR A 492 -3.22 30.36 -18.97
N ASP A 493 -2.62 31.54 -19.14
CA ASP A 493 -3.07 32.83 -18.59
C ASP A 493 -4.45 33.32 -19.08
N VAL A 494 -4.96 32.84 -20.23
CA VAL A 494 -6.26 33.30 -20.77
C VAL A 494 -7.43 32.46 -20.25
N MET A 495 -7.19 31.22 -19.84
CA MET A 495 -8.23 30.35 -19.29
C MET A 495 -8.34 30.43 -17.77
N VAL A 496 -7.25 30.79 -17.07
CA VAL A 496 -7.30 31.07 -15.64
C VAL A 496 -8.09 32.36 -15.39
N VAL A 497 -9.03 32.29 -14.44
CA VAL A 497 -9.74 33.45 -13.93
C VAL A 497 -9.53 33.49 -12.43
N TYR A 498 -8.94 34.56 -11.93
CA TYR A 498 -8.78 34.76 -10.49
C TYR A 498 -10.11 35.19 -9.90
N VAL A 499 -10.60 34.41 -8.94
CA VAL A 499 -11.83 34.69 -8.19
C VAL A 499 -11.49 35.11 -6.77
N LYS A 500 -12.41 35.81 -6.10
CA LYS A 500 -12.22 36.30 -4.73
C LYS A 500 -11.76 35.18 -3.81
N ASP A 501 -10.70 35.41 -3.04
CA ASP A 501 -10.15 34.38 -2.15
C ASP A 501 -11.17 33.91 -1.09
N ARG A 502 -10.99 32.66 -0.64
CA ARG A 502 -11.84 32.07 0.38
C ARG A 502 -11.58 32.73 1.74
N PRO A 503 -12.62 33.06 2.53
CA PRO A 503 -12.43 33.52 3.90
C PRO A 503 -11.64 32.48 4.73
N GLY A 504 -10.51 32.91 5.31
CA GLY A 504 -9.66 32.04 6.14
C GLY A 504 -8.88 30.99 5.35
N HIS A 505 -8.61 31.22 4.05
CA HIS A 505 -7.87 30.27 3.22
C HIS A 505 -6.43 30.08 3.71
N ASP A 506 -6.10 28.87 4.16
CA ASP A 506 -4.75 28.56 4.62
C ASP A 506 -3.74 28.53 3.48
N ARG A 507 -2.58 29.17 3.70
CA ARG A 507 -1.58 29.36 2.65
C ARG A 507 -0.91 28.06 2.23
N ARG A 508 -0.52 27.22 3.19
CA ARG A 508 0.27 26.01 2.95
C ARG A 508 -0.16 24.90 3.90
N TYR A 509 -0.30 23.70 3.35
CA TYR A 509 -0.37 22.45 4.08
C TYR A 509 0.72 21.52 3.53
N ALA A 510 1.44 20.86 4.44
CA ALA A 510 2.49 19.90 4.11
C ALA A 510 2.53 18.83 5.21
N ILE A 511 2.78 17.58 4.84
CA ILE A 511 2.84 16.46 5.79
C ILE A 511 4.24 15.84 5.84
N ASN A 512 4.72 15.59 7.06
CA ASN A 512 5.86 14.71 7.32
C ASN A 512 5.39 13.27 7.50
N ILE A 513 5.72 12.39 6.55
CA ILE A 513 5.31 10.96 6.58
C ILE A 513 6.31 10.04 7.29
N SER A 514 7.28 10.58 8.03
CA SER A 514 8.36 9.80 8.63
C SER A 514 7.87 8.67 9.54
N LYS A 515 6.80 8.89 10.32
CA LYS A 515 6.28 7.88 11.24
C LYS A 515 5.71 6.68 10.50
N ILE A 516 4.77 6.90 9.58
CA ILE A 516 4.16 5.80 8.82
C ILE A 516 5.19 5.06 7.96
N SER A 517 6.20 5.78 7.45
CA SER A 517 7.28 5.17 6.69
C SER A 517 8.19 4.28 7.54
N LYS A 518 8.63 4.77 8.71
CA LYS A 518 9.52 4.02 9.61
C LYS A 518 8.81 2.85 10.30
N GLU A 519 7.58 3.05 10.77
CA GLU A 519 6.85 2.03 11.53
C GLU A 519 6.19 0.98 10.64
N LEU A 520 5.58 1.40 9.52
CA LEU A 520 4.75 0.51 8.71
C LEU A 520 5.39 0.17 7.36
N GLY A 521 6.46 0.86 6.95
CA GLY A 521 7.08 0.70 5.63
C GLY A 521 6.27 1.34 4.51
N TRP A 522 5.34 2.26 4.82
CA TRP A 522 4.54 2.93 3.79
C TRP A 522 5.32 4.05 3.11
N LYS A 523 5.14 4.16 1.79
CA LYS A 523 5.49 5.32 0.97
C LYS A 523 4.47 5.44 -0.18
N PRO A 524 4.20 6.66 -0.68
CA PRO A 524 3.46 6.81 -1.94
C PRO A 524 4.21 6.08 -3.05
N LEU A 525 3.49 5.33 -3.88
CA LEU A 525 4.06 4.65 -5.05
C LEU A 525 3.84 5.46 -6.33
N ILE A 526 2.83 6.32 -6.34
CA ILE A 526 2.40 7.08 -7.50
C ILE A 526 2.83 8.51 -7.30
N GLY A 527 3.87 8.91 -8.04
CA GLY A 527 4.33 10.30 -8.08
C GLY A 527 3.26 11.22 -8.66
N PHE A 528 3.37 12.51 -8.35
CA PHE A 528 2.38 13.51 -8.75
C PHE A 528 2.11 13.56 -10.26
N GLU A 529 3.16 13.56 -11.09
CA GLU A 529 2.99 13.62 -12.55
C GLU A 529 2.24 12.41 -13.11
N ASP A 530 2.61 11.20 -12.67
CA ASP A 530 1.93 9.97 -13.09
C ASP A 530 0.49 9.91 -12.58
N GLY A 531 0.26 10.31 -11.32
CA GLY A 531 -1.07 10.39 -10.74
C GLY A 531 -1.95 11.41 -11.48
N MET A 532 -1.40 12.57 -11.84
CA MET A 532 -2.11 13.62 -12.57
C MET A 532 -2.47 13.18 -13.98
N LYS A 533 -1.54 12.54 -14.68
CA LYS A 533 -1.80 11.93 -15.99
C LYS A 533 -2.95 10.92 -15.90
N ARG A 534 -2.88 9.97 -14.97
CA ARG A 534 -3.95 8.98 -14.73
C ARG A 534 -5.28 9.64 -14.40
N THR A 535 -5.26 10.72 -13.63
CA THR A 535 -6.46 11.48 -13.27
C THR A 535 -7.08 12.12 -14.50
N VAL A 536 -6.31 12.86 -15.30
CA VAL A 536 -6.77 13.50 -16.54
C VAL A 536 -7.34 12.47 -17.50
N GLU A 537 -6.60 11.38 -17.76
CA GLU A 537 -7.04 10.28 -18.61
C GLU A 537 -8.36 9.68 -18.10
N TRP A 538 -8.52 9.52 -16.80
CA TRP A 538 -9.76 9.00 -16.23
C TRP A 538 -10.96 9.92 -16.53
N TYR A 539 -10.85 11.24 -16.32
CA TYR A 539 -11.94 12.18 -16.65
C TYR A 539 -12.24 12.25 -18.14
N GLN A 540 -11.23 12.12 -19.01
CA GLN A 540 -11.43 12.08 -20.47
C GLN A 540 -12.27 10.86 -20.89
N HIS A 541 -12.03 9.70 -20.29
CA HIS A 541 -12.73 8.45 -20.61
C HIS A 541 -14.05 8.24 -19.86
N ASN A 542 -14.33 9.01 -18.80
CA ASN A 542 -15.52 8.85 -17.96
C ASN A 542 -16.44 10.08 -18.02
N GLN A 543 -16.66 10.62 -19.23
CA GLN A 543 -17.50 11.83 -19.41
C GLN A 543 -18.93 11.65 -18.93
N ASP A 544 -19.52 10.49 -19.17
CA ASP A 544 -20.90 10.21 -18.75
C ASP A 544 -21.05 10.28 -17.24
N TRP A 545 -20.02 9.91 -16.49
CA TRP A 545 -20.02 9.99 -15.02
C TRP A 545 -20.07 11.45 -14.54
N TRP A 546 -19.12 12.30 -14.97
CA TRP A 546 -19.06 13.67 -14.45
C TRP A 546 -20.07 14.62 -15.10
N LYS A 547 -20.52 14.36 -16.34
CA LYS A 547 -21.56 15.19 -16.98
C LYS A 547 -22.90 15.10 -16.26
N LYS A 548 -23.28 13.90 -15.78
CA LYS A 548 -24.47 13.73 -14.93
C LYS A 548 -24.35 14.53 -13.65
N ILE A 549 -23.18 14.49 -13.00
CA ILE A 549 -22.94 15.22 -11.75
C ILE A 549 -23.01 16.73 -11.97
N LYS A 550 -22.44 17.25 -13.08
CA LYS A 550 -22.47 18.67 -13.43
C LYS A 550 -23.82 19.15 -13.99
N SER A 551 -24.91 18.44 -13.70
CA SER A 551 -26.28 18.81 -14.07
C SER A 551 -27.12 19.13 -12.82
N GLY A 552 -28.27 19.78 -12.99
CA GLY A 552 -29.21 20.05 -11.88
C GLY A 552 -28.59 20.88 -10.74
N GLU A 553 -28.64 20.36 -9.51
CA GLU A 553 -28.21 21.05 -8.28
C GLU A 553 -26.75 21.53 -8.32
N TYR A 554 -25.87 20.84 -9.05
CA TYR A 554 -24.48 21.28 -9.21
C TYR A 554 -24.40 22.62 -9.96
N GLN A 555 -25.26 22.82 -10.97
CA GLN A 555 -25.21 24.05 -11.76
C GLN A 555 -25.59 25.26 -10.91
N GLN A 556 -26.61 25.12 -10.05
CA GLN A 556 -26.97 26.15 -9.08
C GLN A 556 -25.80 26.46 -8.14
N TYR A 557 -25.15 25.43 -7.59
CA TYR A 557 -23.95 25.61 -6.76
C TYR A 557 -22.84 26.35 -7.52
N TYR A 558 -22.56 25.99 -8.77
CA TYR A 558 -21.53 26.62 -9.58
C TYR A 558 -21.82 28.10 -9.82
N GLU A 559 -23.07 28.46 -10.13
CA GLU A 559 -23.50 29.84 -10.32
C GLU A 559 -23.43 30.65 -9.02
N ASP A 560 -23.84 30.08 -7.88
CA ASP A 560 -23.79 30.77 -6.58
C ASP A 560 -22.35 31.06 -6.11
N GLN A 561 -21.41 30.15 -6.44
CA GLN A 561 -20.00 30.21 -6.03
C GLN A 561 -19.13 31.01 -7.01
N TYR A 562 -19.29 30.80 -8.31
CA TYR A 562 -18.41 31.32 -9.37
C TYR A 562 -19.10 32.22 -10.38
N GLY A 563 -20.44 32.33 -10.34
CA GLY A 563 -21.18 33.31 -11.15
C GLY A 563 -20.68 34.72 -10.85
N ALA A 564 -20.75 35.61 -11.85
CA ALA A 564 -20.18 36.95 -11.78
C ALA A 564 -20.60 37.69 -10.49
N LYS A 565 -19.66 37.77 -9.53
CA LYS A 565 -19.74 38.56 -8.30
C LYS A 565 -18.61 39.56 -8.28
#